data_AF-A0A659S568-F1
#
_entry.id   AF-A0A659S568-F1
#
_cell.length_a   1.000
_cell.length_b   1.000
_cell.length_c   1.000
_cell.angle_alpha   90.00
_cell.angle_beta   90.00
_cell.angle_gamma   90.00
#
_symmetry.space_group_name_H-M   'P 1'
#
loop_
_entity.id
_entity.type
_entity.pdbx_description
1 polymer ?
#
loop_
_entity_poly.entity_id
_entity_poly.type
_entity_poly.pdbx_seq_one_letter_code
_entity_poly.pdbx_strand_id
1 'polypeptide(L)'
;RQQATAAIRNDGGDDVAATHGMLILARATLNDSGEITLTGGEGIGTVTRKGVGLPLGSAAINRTPRHTIESAVREAIGPARGADVEIFAPEGEARAQKTYNSRLGILGGISIIGTTGIVTPMSEASWSRSLSLELELKRAAGVARVRVG
;
A
#
# COMPACT_ATOMS: atom_id res chain seq x y z
N ARG A 1 -11.46 -9.22 -23.92
CA ARG A 1 -11.05 -9.73 -22.59
C ARG A 1 -12.13 -9.31 -21.59
N GLN A 2 -12.54 -10.19 -20.69
CA GLN A 2 -13.51 -9.83 -19.65
C GLN A 2 -12.82 -8.98 -18.59
N GLN A 3 -13.44 -7.87 -18.19
CA GLN A 3 -12.88 -6.92 -17.22
C GLN A 3 -13.97 -6.41 -16.30
N ALA A 4 -13.61 -6.17 -15.04
CA ALA A 4 -14.46 -5.53 -14.05
C ALA A 4 -13.66 -4.46 -13.29
N THR A 5 -14.36 -3.40 -12.85
CA THR A 5 -13.78 -2.38 -11.97
C THR A 5 -14.68 -2.20 -10.76
N ALA A 6 -14.09 -2.15 -9.58
CA ALA A 6 -14.78 -1.86 -8.33
C ALA A 6 -14.07 -0.72 -7.60
N ALA A 7 -14.83 0.03 -6.79
CA ALA A 7 -14.32 1.11 -5.98
C ALA A 7 -14.80 0.95 -4.54
N ILE A 8 -13.90 1.19 -3.59
CA ILE A 8 -14.21 1.23 -2.16
C ILE A 8 -13.77 2.59 -1.63
N ARG A 9 -14.61 3.19 -0.78
CA ARG A 9 -14.23 4.38 -0.04
C ARG A 9 -13.50 3.95 1.23
N ASN A 10 -12.30 4.46 1.44
CA ASN A 10 -11.53 4.19 2.64
C ASN A 10 -12.21 4.83 3.85
N ASP A 11 -12.70 4.01 4.77
CA ASP A 11 -13.25 4.47 6.03
C ASP A 11 -12.16 4.39 7.10
N GLY A 12 -11.68 5.56 7.54
CA GLY A 12 -10.67 5.69 8.58
C GLY A 12 -11.21 5.55 10.01
N GLY A 13 -12.52 5.37 10.19
CA GLY A 13 -13.14 5.40 11.53
C GLY A 13 -12.86 6.72 12.26
N ASP A 14 -12.67 6.64 13.58
CA ASP A 14 -12.42 7.81 14.43
C ASP A 14 -11.01 8.42 14.26
N ASP A 15 -10.10 7.75 13.56
CA ASP A 15 -8.74 8.22 13.29
C ASP A 15 -8.62 8.66 11.82
N VAL A 16 -9.02 9.92 11.58
CA VAL A 16 -9.09 10.52 10.25
C VAL A 16 -7.68 10.78 9.72
N ALA A 17 -7.06 9.74 9.14
CA ALA A 17 -5.82 9.87 8.39
C ALA A 17 -6.05 10.68 7.09
N ALA A 18 -4.96 11.15 6.47
CA ALA A 18 -5.03 11.93 5.22
C ALA A 18 -5.79 11.22 4.08
N THR A 19 -5.88 9.88 4.13
CA THR A 19 -6.57 9.01 3.17
C THR A 19 -8.02 8.67 3.56
N HIS A 20 -8.55 9.20 4.65
CA HIS A 20 -9.97 9.01 4.99
C HIS A 20 -10.88 9.57 3.88
N GLY A 21 -11.91 8.81 3.54
CA GLY A 21 -12.93 9.19 2.57
C GLY A 21 -12.48 9.12 1.10
N MET A 22 -11.23 8.80 0.81
CA MET A 22 -10.74 8.67 -0.57
C MET A 22 -11.19 7.35 -1.20
N LEU A 23 -11.34 7.34 -2.53
CA LEU A 23 -11.63 6.11 -3.27
C LEU A 23 -10.35 5.32 -3.58
N ILE A 24 -10.39 4.02 -3.34
CA ILE A 24 -9.46 3.03 -3.84
C ILE A 24 -10.21 2.18 -4.87
N LEU A 25 -9.66 2.09 -6.07
CA LEU A 25 -10.23 1.34 -7.17
C LEU A 25 -9.35 0.14 -7.49
N ALA A 26 -10.01 -0.93 -7.93
CA ALA A 26 -9.36 -2.12 -8.45
C ALA A 26 -9.97 -2.47 -9.80
N ARG A 27 -9.13 -2.66 -10.82
CA ARG A 27 -9.52 -3.14 -12.14
C ARG A 27 -8.90 -4.51 -12.37
N ALA A 28 -9.74 -5.52 -12.58
CA ALA A 28 -9.31 -6.88 -12.84
C ALA A 28 -9.66 -7.27 -14.28
N THR A 29 -8.67 -7.75 -15.02
CA THR A 29 -8.82 -8.24 -16.40
C THR A 29 -8.49 -9.71 -16.43
N LEU A 30 -9.44 -10.56 -16.83
CA LEU A 30 -9.17 -12.00 -16.94
C LEU A 30 -8.14 -12.28 -18.04
N ASN A 31 -7.26 -13.23 -17.75
CA ASN A 31 -6.29 -13.78 -18.68
C ASN A 31 -6.20 -15.31 -18.54
N ASP A 32 -5.48 -15.92 -19.47
CA ASP A 32 -5.37 -17.39 -19.58
C ASP A 32 -4.01 -17.92 -19.08
N SER A 33 -3.21 -17.09 -18.40
CA SER A 33 -1.88 -17.51 -17.92
C SER A 33 -1.93 -18.36 -16.65
N GLY A 34 -3.08 -18.44 -15.97
CA GLY A 34 -3.21 -19.06 -14.64
C GLY A 34 -2.66 -18.20 -13.50
N GLU A 35 -1.79 -17.24 -13.81
CA GLU A 35 -1.17 -16.31 -12.86
C GLU A 35 -2.04 -15.08 -12.54
N ILE A 36 -1.96 -14.61 -11.29
CA ILE A 36 -2.55 -13.32 -10.87
C ILE A 36 -1.41 -12.31 -10.75
N THR A 37 -1.48 -11.24 -11.54
CA THR A 37 -0.51 -10.14 -11.46
C THR A 37 -1.16 -8.95 -10.76
N LEU A 38 -0.39 -8.25 -9.92
CA LEU A 38 -0.87 -7.08 -9.19
C LEU A 38 0.07 -5.90 -9.38
N THR A 39 -0.49 -4.83 -9.95
CA THR A 39 0.19 -3.59 -10.32
C THR A 39 -0.48 -2.38 -9.64
N GLY A 40 0.27 -1.28 -9.54
CA GLY A 40 -0.25 0.01 -9.10
C GLY A 40 -0.37 0.96 -10.29
N GLY A 41 -1.52 1.61 -10.42
CA GLY A 41 -1.80 2.65 -11.39
C GLY A 41 -1.76 4.04 -10.76
N GLU A 42 -2.58 4.95 -11.28
CA GLU A 42 -2.69 6.34 -10.84
C GLU A 42 -2.80 6.48 -9.32
N GLY A 43 -2.02 7.39 -8.74
CA GLY A 43 -2.03 7.74 -7.33
C GLY A 43 -1.58 6.64 -6.37
N ILE A 44 -1.07 5.51 -6.87
CA ILE A 44 -0.30 4.54 -6.08
C ILE A 44 1.18 4.89 -6.17
N GLY A 45 1.83 5.02 -5.02
CA GLY A 45 3.22 5.42 -4.95
C GLY A 45 4.16 4.37 -5.53
N THR A 46 5.27 4.82 -6.08
CA THR A 46 6.38 3.97 -6.55
C THR A 46 7.53 4.05 -5.57
N VAL A 47 8.12 2.90 -5.26
CA VAL A 47 9.26 2.79 -4.34
C VAL A 47 10.54 3.23 -5.04
N THR A 48 11.16 4.31 -4.57
CA THR A 48 12.39 4.91 -5.13
C THR A 48 13.58 4.83 -4.19
N ARG A 49 13.38 4.43 -2.92
CA ARG A 49 14.46 4.22 -1.94
C ARG A 49 14.34 2.85 -1.27
N LYS A 50 15.49 2.32 -0.86
CA LYS A 50 15.56 1.11 -0.02
C LYS A 50 15.06 1.43 1.39
N GLY A 51 14.55 0.42 2.10
CA GLY A 51 14.20 0.51 3.52
C GLY A 51 12.71 0.35 3.84
N VAL A 52 11.82 0.39 2.84
CA VAL A 52 10.37 0.22 3.03
C VAL A 52 9.88 -1.23 2.91
N GLY A 53 10.81 -2.19 2.79
CA GLY A 53 10.47 -3.62 2.66
C GLY A 53 9.86 -4.02 1.31
N LEU A 54 9.96 -3.17 0.29
CA LEU A 54 9.51 -3.41 -1.08
C LEU A 54 10.65 -3.18 -2.09
N PRO A 55 10.62 -3.87 -3.25
CA PRO A 55 11.61 -3.66 -4.32
C PRO A 55 11.61 -2.23 -4.85
N LEU A 56 12.78 -1.77 -5.31
CA LEU A 56 12.87 -0.50 -6.04
C LEU A 56 12.09 -0.60 -7.37
N GLY A 57 11.33 0.43 -7.70
CA GLY A 57 10.50 0.52 -8.91
C GLY A 57 9.14 -0.18 -8.79
N SER A 58 8.85 -0.90 -7.70
CA SER A 58 7.54 -1.52 -7.51
C SER A 58 6.50 -0.53 -6.99
N ALA A 59 5.23 -0.82 -7.26
CA ALA A 59 4.11 -0.15 -6.60
C ALA A 59 4.19 -0.36 -5.07
N ALA A 60 3.85 0.67 -4.31
CA ALA A 60 3.86 0.70 -2.85
C ALA A 60 2.65 -0.06 -2.27
N ILE A 61 2.55 -1.35 -2.61
CA ILE A 61 1.51 -2.27 -2.12
C ILE A 61 2.21 -3.34 -1.27
N ASN A 62 1.96 -3.32 0.03
CA ASN A 62 2.62 -4.22 0.97
C ASN A 62 2.20 -5.68 0.79
N ARG A 63 3.02 -6.59 1.33
CA ARG A 63 2.81 -8.05 1.26
C ARG A 63 1.42 -8.50 1.69
N THR A 64 0.91 -7.98 2.81
CA THR A 64 -0.40 -8.40 3.33
C THR A 64 -1.55 -7.98 2.40
N PRO A 65 -1.73 -6.69 2.02
CA PRO A 65 -2.74 -6.31 1.03
C PRO A 65 -2.63 -7.07 -0.28
N ARG A 66 -1.39 -7.28 -0.77
CA ARG A 66 -1.15 -8.10 -1.98
C ARG A 66 -1.73 -9.50 -1.84
N HIS A 67 -1.41 -10.20 -0.75
CA HIS A 67 -1.92 -11.55 -0.51
C HIS A 67 -3.44 -11.59 -0.36
N THR A 68 -4.03 -10.59 0.31
CA THR A 68 -5.49 -10.47 0.45
C THR A 68 -6.16 -10.31 -0.91
N ILE A 69 -5.64 -9.42 -1.77
CA ILE A 69 -6.18 -9.18 -3.11
C ILE A 69 -6.04 -10.43 -3.98
N GLU A 70 -4.86 -11.05 -3.99
CA GLU A 70 -4.59 -12.27 -4.76
C GLU A 70 -5.51 -13.42 -4.33
N SER A 71 -5.74 -13.59 -3.02
CA SER A 71 -6.63 -14.62 -2.48
C SER A 71 -8.08 -14.38 -2.87
N ALA A 72 -8.59 -13.15 -2.73
CA ALA A 72 -9.96 -12.79 -3.09
C ALA A 72 -10.21 -12.95 -4.60
N VAL A 73 -9.26 -12.55 -5.43
CA VAL A 73 -9.34 -12.73 -6.88
C VAL A 73 -9.32 -14.20 -7.24
N ARG A 74 -8.43 -15.00 -6.62
CA ARG A 74 -8.34 -16.44 -6.83
C ARG A 74 -9.64 -17.15 -6.49
N GLU A 75 -10.27 -16.79 -5.37
CA GLU A 75 -11.58 -17.32 -4.95
C GLU A 75 -12.66 -17.02 -6.01
N ALA A 76 -12.68 -15.80 -6.54
CA ALA A 76 -13.69 -15.38 -7.52
C ALA A 76 -13.51 -16.01 -8.91
N ILE A 77 -12.26 -16.19 -9.38
CA ILE A 77 -11.99 -16.65 -10.75
C ILE A 77 -11.72 -18.16 -10.86
N GLY A 78 -11.40 -18.81 -9.74
CA GLY A 78 -11.02 -20.22 -9.67
C GLY A 78 -9.52 -20.49 -9.92
N PRO A 79 -9.07 -21.75 -9.75
CA PRO A 79 -7.64 -22.10 -9.80
C PRO A 79 -7.04 -22.11 -11.21
N ALA A 80 -7.86 -22.28 -12.25
CA ALA A 80 -7.37 -22.48 -13.61
C ALA A 80 -7.18 -21.18 -14.42
N ARG A 81 -7.80 -20.08 -14.01
CA ARG A 81 -7.74 -18.79 -14.71
C ARG A 81 -6.73 -17.86 -14.06
N GLY A 82 -6.20 -16.91 -14.82
CA GLY A 82 -5.38 -15.83 -14.28
C GLY A 82 -6.09 -14.48 -14.39
N ALA A 83 -5.49 -13.45 -13.80
CA ALA A 83 -6.01 -12.09 -13.87
C ALA A 83 -4.90 -11.05 -13.72
N ASP A 84 -5.00 -9.98 -14.50
CA ASP A 84 -4.20 -8.78 -14.30
C ASP A 84 -5.01 -7.78 -13.48
N VAL A 85 -4.51 -7.48 -12.28
CA VAL A 85 -5.15 -6.61 -11.30
C VAL A 85 -4.34 -5.33 -11.19
N GLU A 86 -5.02 -4.20 -11.36
CA GLU A 86 -4.45 -2.87 -11.16
C GLU A 86 -5.20 -2.14 -10.06
N ILE A 87 -4.46 -1.67 -9.06
CA ILE A 87 -5.00 -0.83 -7.99
C ILE A 87 -4.66 0.62 -8.30
N PHE A 88 -5.64 1.51 -8.22
CA PHE A 88 -5.44 2.93 -8.47
C PHE A 88 -6.33 3.78 -7.57
N ALA A 89 -5.88 5.00 -7.31
CA ALA A 89 -6.52 5.93 -6.41
C ALA A 89 -6.35 7.35 -6.97
N PRO A 90 -7.35 7.92 -7.68
CA PRO A 90 -7.22 9.20 -8.38
C PRO A 90 -6.77 10.36 -7.47
N GLU A 91 -7.19 10.37 -6.21
CA GLU A 91 -6.77 11.38 -5.23
C GLU A 91 -5.40 11.10 -4.61
N GLY A 92 -4.81 9.92 -4.87
CA GLY A 92 -3.68 9.37 -4.15
C GLY A 92 -2.43 10.23 -4.20
N GLU A 93 -2.12 10.85 -5.35
CA GLU A 93 -0.95 11.73 -5.43
C GLU A 93 -1.10 12.96 -4.53
N ALA A 94 -2.24 13.66 -4.62
CA ALA A 94 -2.52 14.84 -3.79
C ALA A 94 -2.57 14.48 -2.29
N ARG A 95 -3.12 13.31 -1.97
CA ARG A 95 -3.23 12.81 -0.58
C ARG A 95 -1.85 12.45 -0.02
N ALA A 96 -0.98 11.85 -0.83
CA ALA A 96 0.36 11.45 -0.42
C ALA A 96 1.26 12.62 -0.03
N GLN A 97 1.02 13.83 -0.56
CA GLN A 97 1.73 15.04 -0.13
C GLN A 97 1.50 15.36 1.35
N LYS A 98 0.38 14.89 1.92
CA LYS A 98 0.02 15.04 3.33
C LYS A 98 0.43 13.84 4.19
N THR A 99 1.22 12.91 3.64
CA THR A 99 1.71 11.73 4.35
C THR A 99 3.25 11.75 4.46
N TYR A 100 3.80 10.74 5.13
CA TYR A 100 5.25 10.53 5.23
C TYR A 100 5.86 9.82 4.01
N ASN A 101 5.08 9.50 2.97
CA ASN A 101 5.52 8.68 1.84
C ASN A 101 6.77 9.23 1.15
N SER A 102 6.83 10.54 0.88
CA SER A 102 7.98 11.15 0.20
C SER A 102 9.28 10.97 0.98
N ARG A 103 9.23 11.04 2.32
CA ARG A 103 10.38 10.84 3.20
C ARG A 103 10.85 9.39 3.20
N LEU A 104 9.91 8.45 3.09
CA LEU A 104 10.18 7.02 2.96
C LEU A 104 10.66 6.62 1.55
N GLY A 105 10.74 7.57 0.61
CA GLY A 105 11.10 7.28 -0.79
C GLY A 105 9.99 6.59 -1.55
N ILE A 106 8.74 6.95 -1.27
CA ILE A 106 7.56 6.55 -2.03
C ILE A 106 7.02 7.80 -2.72
N LEU A 107 7.05 7.82 -4.05
CA LEU A 107 6.74 9.01 -4.86
C LEU A 107 5.56 8.76 -5.80
N GLY A 108 4.83 9.82 -6.15
CA GLY A 108 3.71 9.77 -7.11
C GLY A 108 2.39 9.23 -6.56
N GLY A 109 2.30 8.91 -5.26
CA GLY A 109 1.06 8.36 -4.70
C GLY A 109 1.14 7.82 -3.28
N ILE A 110 -0.01 7.32 -2.82
CA ILE A 110 -0.16 6.69 -1.49
C ILE A 110 0.40 5.27 -1.46
N SER A 111 0.60 4.76 -0.26
CA SER A 111 0.96 3.35 -0.03
C SER A 111 -0.29 2.56 0.35
N ILE A 112 -0.48 1.37 -0.21
CA ILE A 112 -1.51 0.43 0.21
C ILE A 112 -0.89 -0.47 1.27
N ILE A 113 -1.21 -0.19 2.53
CA ILE A 113 -0.66 -0.85 3.73
C ILE A 113 -1.77 -1.42 4.61
N GLY A 114 -1.41 -2.38 5.46
CA GLY A 114 -2.32 -2.99 6.44
C GLY A 114 -1.76 -4.32 6.90
N THR A 115 -1.96 -4.69 8.17
CA THR A 115 -1.50 -5.98 8.73
C THR A 115 -2.65 -6.95 8.91
N THR A 116 -3.86 -6.45 9.20
CA THR A 116 -5.06 -7.23 9.46
C THR A 116 -6.21 -6.94 8.49
N GLY A 117 -6.09 -5.88 7.66
CA GLY A 117 -7.16 -5.41 6.79
C GLY A 117 -8.26 -4.60 7.52
N ILE A 118 -8.08 -4.30 8.81
CA ILE A 118 -9.01 -3.51 9.63
C ILE A 118 -8.27 -2.26 10.13
N VAL A 119 -8.93 -1.09 10.05
CA VAL A 119 -8.43 0.15 10.64
C VAL A 119 -8.58 0.05 12.17
N THR A 120 -7.46 -0.09 12.86
CA THR A 120 -7.40 0.02 14.32
C THR A 120 -6.97 1.45 14.66
N PRO A 121 -7.67 2.18 15.55
CA PRO A 121 -7.28 3.52 15.97
C PRO A 121 -5.82 3.56 16.43
N MET A 122 -5.07 4.64 16.15
CA MET A 122 -3.71 4.78 16.66
C MET A 122 -3.70 4.74 18.19
N SER A 123 -3.32 3.59 18.76
CA SER A 123 -2.86 3.51 20.15
C SER A 123 -1.36 3.77 20.23
N GLU A 124 -0.84 4.04 21.44
CA GLU A 124 0.57 4.27 21.82
C GLU A 124 1.59 3.32 21.13
N ALA A 125 1.15 2.12 20.75
CA ALA A 125 1.95 1.13 20.01
C ALA A 125 2.34 1.58 18.58
N SER A 126 1.53 2.39 17.92
CA SER A 126 1.80 2.94 16.58
C SER A 126 2.87 4.03 16.60
N TRP A 127 2.90 4.84 17.66
CA TRP A 127 3.99 5.78 17.95
C TRP A 127 5.32 5.05 18.13
N SER A 128 5.34 3.98 18.93
CA SER A 128 6.52 3.13 19.09
C SER A 128 7.00 2.55 17.75
N ARG A 129 6.08 2.25 16.82
CA ARG A 129 6.42 1.74 15.49
C ARG A 129 6.97 2.81 14.55
N SER A 130 6.45 4.05 14.61
CA SER A 130 7.02 5.19 13.88
C SER A 130 8.45 5.50 14.35
N LEU A 131 8.68 5.44 15.67
CA LEU A 131 9.99 5.54 16.30
C LEU A 131 10.90 4.37 15.89
N SER A 132 10.38 3.16 15.80
CA SER A 132 11.14 1.98 15.38
C SER A 132 11.56 2.09 13.90
N LEU A 133 10.66 2.54 13.02
CA LEU A 133 10.97 2.78 11.61
C LEU A 133 12.01 3.91 11.45
N GLU A 134 11.89 4.98 12.23
CA GLU A 134 12.89 6.06 12.24
C GLU A 134 14.25 5.57 12.76
N LEU A 135 14.26 4.69 13.76
CA LEU A 135 15.47 4.09 14.30
C LEU A 135 16.13 3.11 13.31
N GLU A 136 15.34 2.33 12.57
CA GLU A 136 15.83 1.45 11.51
C GLU A 136 16.39 2.25 10.32
N LEU A 137 15.73 3.33 9.91
CA LEU A 137 16.24 4.25 8.89
C LEU A 137 17.56 4.90 9.32
N LYS A 138 17.70 5.30 10.60
CA LYS A 138 18.93 5.88 11.15
C LYS A 138 20.05 4.85 11.35
N ARG A 139 19.73 3.59 11.67
CA ARG A 139 20.70 2.48 11.71
C ARG A 139 21.22 2.13 10.32
N ALA A 140 20.35 2.09 9.31
CA ALA A 140 20.73 1.88 7.92
C ALA A 140 21.60 3.04 7.37
N ALA A 141 21.48 4.23 7.95
CA ALA A 141 22.31 5.40 7.66
C ALA A 141 23.62 5.46 8.48
N GLY A 142 23.93 4.47 9.32
CA GLY A 142 25.19 4.38 10.07
C GLY A 142 25.28 5.25 11.33
N VAL A 143 24.17 5.80 11.83
CA VAL A 143 24.18 6.66 13.01
C VAL A 143 24.12 5.81 14.29
N ALA A 144 25.23 5.75 15.02
CA ALA A 144 25.41 4.83 16.15
C ALA A 144 24.83 5.31 17.51
N ARG A 145 24.25 6.51 17.60
CA ARG A 145 23.67 7.00 18.88
C ARG A 145 22.52 7.98 18.65
N VAL A 146 21.34 7.64 19.20
CA VAL A 146 20.18 8.53 19.28
C VAL A 146 19.96 8.84 20.75
N ARG A 147 19.95 10.12 21.12
CA ARG A 147 19.67 10.59 22.47
C ARG A 147 18.25 11.16 22.46
N VAL A 148 17.36 10.56 23.23
CA VAL A 148 16.01 11.07 23.45
C VAL A 148 16.06 11.88 24.75
N GLY A 149 15.66 13.14 24.67
CA GLY A 149 15.46 14.04 25.81
C GLY A 149 14.01 14.49 25.84
#